data_AF-A0A180F3I0-F1
#
_entry.id   AF-A0A180F3I0-F1
#
_cell.length_a   1.000
_cell.length_b   1.000
_cell.length_c   1.000
_cell.angle_alpha   90.00
_cell.angle_beta   90.00
_cell.angle_gamma   90.00
#
_symmetry.space_group_name_H-M   'P 1'
#
loop_
_entity.id
_entity.type
_entity.pdbx_description
1 polymer ?
#
loop_
_entity_poly.entity_id
_entity_poly.type
_entity_poly.pdbx_seq_one_letter_code
_entity_poly.pdbx_strand_id
1 'polypeptide(L)'
;MQRGKNDRPDARKTAAYGFRFQDKARLYDLPQENITGLWQLTGERDMYAGDKSRYQGRLTDQERFMRKKDYRQKSGRLKKLIGGLEESLSQVEKEIKEVIESDETLYEQHRQLCTAEGIGDKTAVKMIVVTKGFTDFTDARKFCCHAGAAPK
;
A
#
# COMPACT_ATOMS: atom_id res chain seq x y z
N MET A 1 -32.39 11.13 0.94
CA MET A 1 -30.94 11.14 1.21
C MET A 1 -30.60 12.39 2.01
N GLN A 2 -30.36 12.26 3.33
CA GLN A 2 -30.05 13.41 4.17
C GLN A 2 -28.54 13.65 4.11
N ARG A 3 -28.15 14.74 3.43
CA ARG A 3 -26.77 15.15 3.19
C ARG A 3 -26.36 16.08 4.34
N GLY A 4 -25.75 15.50 5.38
CA GLY A 4 -25.20 16.24 6.52
C GLY A 4 -24.68 15.27 7.58
N LYS A 5 -23.35 15.24 7.75
CA LYS A 5 -22.67 14.51 8.83
C LYS A 5 -23.08 15.18 10.14
N ASN A 6 -23.70 14.44 11.07
CA ASN A 6 -24.10 14.98 12.36
C ASN A 6 -23.76 13.94 13.42
N ASP A 7 -22.72 14.21 14.20
CA ASP A 7 -22.10 13.23 15.10
C ASP A 7 -23.08 12.67 16.13
N ARG A 8 -24.04 13.48 16.60
CA ARG A 8 -25.05 13.01 17.58
C ARG A 8 -26.01 11.97 16.97
N PRO A 9 -26.71 12.24 15.85
CA PRO A 9 -27.48 11.23 15.13
C PRO A 9 -26.66 10.02 14.69
N ASP A 10 -25.43 10.22 14.22
CA ASP A 10 -24.60 9.13 13.71
C ASP A 10 -24.12 8.23 14.86
N ALA A 11 -23.73 8.79 16.01
CA ALA A 11 -23.43 8.02 17.21
C ALA A 11 -24.63 7.19 17.68
N ARG A 12 -25.85 7.76 17.66
CA ARG A 12 -27.08 7.01 18.00
C ARG A 12 -27.33 5.85 17.04
N LYS A 13 -27.14 6.07 15.73
CA LYS A 13 -27.29 5.00 14.72
C LYS A 13 -26.24 3.91 14.90
N THR A 14 -24.98 4.28 15.13
CA THR A 14 -23.89 3.33 15.39
C THR A 14 -24.16 2.51 16.66
N ALA A 15 -24.63 3.14 17.73
CA ALA A 15 -25.00 2.45 18.97
C ALA A 15 -26.18 1.48 18.77
N ALA A 16 -27.24 1.92 18.11
CA ALA A 16 -28.40 1.07 17.81
C ALA A 16 -28.02 -0.12 16.90
N TYR A 17 -27.14 0.12 15.92
CA TYR A 17 -26.60 -0.94 15.06
C TYR A 17 -25.75 -1.93 15.86
N GLY A 18 -24.81 -1.43 16.67
CA GLY A 18 -23.94 -2.26 17.51
C GLY A 18 -24.73 -3.14 18.48
N PHE A 19 -25.73 -2.58 19.16
CA PHE A 19 -26.61 -3.36 20.04
C PHE A 19 -27.42 -4.41 19.27
N ARG A 20 -27.98 -4.05 18.11
CA ARG A 20 -28.81 -4.96 17.29
C ARG A 20 -28.04 -6.15 16.74
N PHE A 21 -26.75 -5.97 16.40
CA PHE A 21 -25.92 -6.99 15.76
C PHE A 21 -24.76 -7.46 16.65
N GLN A 22 -24.89 -7.31 17.96
CA GLN A 22 -23.87 -7.74 18.93
C GLN A 22 -23.51 -9.23 18.81
N ASP A 23 -24.49 -10.06 18.44
CA ASP A 23 -24.35 -11.50 18.18
C ASP A 23 -23.46 -11.80 16.97
N LYS A 24 -23.29 -10.83 16.07
CA LYS A 24 -22.46 -10.93 14.87
C LYS A 24 -21.14 -10.18 15.00
N ALA A 25 -20.85 -9.61 16.18
CA ALA A 25 -19.61 -8.93 16.43
C ALA A 25 -18.44 -9.91 16.29
N ARG A 26 -17.43 -9.53 15.51
CA ARG A 26 -16.16 -10.25 15.42
C ARG A 26 -15.11 -9.44 16.16
N LEU A 27 -14.41 -10.09 17.07
CA LEU A 27 -13.25 -9.48 17.72
C LEU A 27 -12.17 -9.24 16.67
N TYR A 28 -11.43 -8.15 16.84
CA TYR A 28 -10.26 -7.88 16.01
C TYR A 28 -9.19 -8.93 16.31
N ASP A 29 -8.72 -9.60 15.26
CA ASP A 29 -7.59 -10.51 15.33
C ASP A 29 -6.33 -9.78 14.86
N LEU A 30 -5.27 -9.86 15.66
CA LEU A 30 -4.02 -9.18 15.35
C LEU A 30 -3.36 -9.95 14.19
N PRO A 31 -2.96 -9.26 13.10
CA PRO A 31 -2.27 -9.93 12.00
C PRO A 31 -0.96 -10.53 12.50
N GLN A 32 -0.53 -11.63 11.87
CA GLN A 32 0.78 -12.22 12.13
C GLN A 32 1.89 -11.17 11.98
N GLU A 33 2.96 -11.29 12.77
CA GLU A 33 4.06 -10.32 12.79
C GLU A 33 4.65 -10.09 11.39
N ASN A 34 4.81 -11.16 10.60
CA ASN A 34 5.30 -11.09 9.22
C ASN A 34 4.42 -10.21 8.31
N ILE A 35 3.09 -10.31 8.43
CA ILE A 35 2.14 -9.49 7.66
C ILE A 35 2.23 -8.03 8.11
N THR A 36 2.37 -7.78 9.41
CA THR A 36 2.53 -6.43 9.96
C THR A 36 3.83 -5.80 9.50
N GLY A 37 4.94 -6.56 9.49
CA GLY A 37 6.22 -6.14 8.94
C GLY A 37 6.13 -5.83 7.43
N LEU A 38 5.52 -6.71 6.64
CA LEU A 38 5.28 -6.46 5.22
C LEU A 38 4.41 -5.21 4.99
N TRP A 39 3.43 -4.94 5.85
CA TRP A 39 2.61 -3.73 5.75
C TRP A 39 3.45 -2.46 5.94
N GLN A 40 4.34 -2.46 6.93
CA GLN A 40 5.28 -1.34 7.16
C GLN A 40 6.22 -1.15 5.97
N LEU A 41 6.91 -2.22 5.56
CA LEU A 41 7.85 -2.18 4.43
C LEU A 41 7.19 -1.74 3.13
N THR A 42 5.97 -2.22 2.84
CA THR A 42 5.23 -1.81 1.64
C THR A 42 4.85 -0.33 1.70
N GLY A 43 4.48 0.18 2.88
CA GLY A 43 4.21 1.60 3.10
C GLY A 43 5.44 2.48 2.89
N GLU A 44 6.59 2.08 3.42
CA GLU A 44 7.87 2.76 3.22
C GLU A 44 8.28 2.78 1.75
N ARG A 45 8.17 1.64 1.07
CA ARG A 45 8.44 1.52 -0.37
C ARG A 45 7.57 2.47 -1.19
N ASP A 46 6.27 2.55 -0.89
CA ASP A 46 5.33 3.44 -1.59
C ASP A 46 5.67 4.92 -1.33
N MET A 47 6.08 5.26 -0.10
CA MET A 47 6.56 6.60 0.25
C MET A 47 7.82 6.97 -0.56
N TYR A 48 8.85 6.12 -0.57
CA TYR A 48 10.09 6.37 -1.30
C TYR A 48 9.86 6.49 -2.81
N ALA A 49 9.02 5.63 -3.39
CA ALA A 49 8.64 5.71 -4.80
C ALA A 49 7.92 7.04 -5.12
N GLY A 50 7.02 7.47 -4.24
CA GLY A 50 6.32 8.74 -4.35
C GLY A 50 7.27 9.94 -4.31
N ASP A 51 8.20 9.97 -3.36
CA ASP A 51 9.17 11.05 -3.22
C ASP A 51 10.18 11.09 -4.38
N LYS A 52 10.61 9.92 -4.85
CA LYS A 52 11.44 9.80 -6.06
C LYS A 52 10.73 10.44 -7.26
N SER A 53 9.47 10.07 -7.48
CA SER A 53 8.66 10.63 -8.58
C SER A 53 8.50 12.14 -8.46
N ARG A 54 8.25 12.66 -7.23
CA ARG A 54 8.15 14.11 -6.98
C ARG A 54 9.45 14.84 -7.32
N TYR A 55 10.61 14.28 -6.96
CA TYR A 55 11.90 14.91 -7.29
C TYR A 55 12.22 14.83 -8.78
N GLN A 56 11.88 13.72 -9.44
CA GLN A 56 12.01 13.59 -10.89
C GLN A 56 11.14 14.61 -11.64
N GLY A 57 9.88 14.77 -11.23
CA GLY A 57 8.98 15.79 -11.81
C GLY A 57 9.53 17.21 -11.64
N ARG A 58 10.12 17.54 -10.48
CA ARG A 58 10.77 18.85 -10.28
C ARG A 58 11.97 19.07 -11.22
N LEU A 59 12.71 18.01 -11.56
CA LEU A 59 13.83 18.11 -12.49
C LEU A 59 13.36 18.42 -13.91
N THR A 60 12.30 17.76 -14.37
CA THR A 60 11.75 17.95 -15.72
C THR A 60 11.06 19.30 -15.86
N ASP A 61 10.25 19.68 -14.86
CA ASP A 61 9.45 20.90 -14.95
C ASP A 61 10.33 22.15 -14.91
N GLN A 62 11.35 22.17 -14.03
CA GLN A 62 12.12 23.39 -13.77
C GLN A 62 13.25 23.64 -14.77
N GLU A 63 13.57 22.67 -15.62
CA GLU A 63 14.65 22.81 -16.61
C GLU A 63 14.42 23.98 -17.57
N ARG A 64 13.16 24.19 -17.98
CA ARG A 64 12.79 25.21 -18.97
C ARG A 64 12.51 26.59 -18.38
N PHE A 65 12.29 26.68 -17.06
CA PHE A 65 11.86 27.93 -16.40
C PHE A 65 12.91 28.54 -15.47
N MET A 66 14.07 27.89 -15.27
CA MET A 66 15.16 28.41 -14.45
C MET A 66 16.36 28.87 -15.26
N ARG A 67 17.12 29.82 -14.69
CA ARG A 67 18.45 30.16 -15.20
C ARG A 67 19.35 28.92 -15.16
N LYS A 68 20.07 28.64 -16.26
CA LYS A 68 20.88 27.42 -16.43
C LYS A 68 21.85 27.14 -15.27
N LYS A 69 22.48 28.18 -14.72
CA LYS A 69 23.43 28.05 -13.59
C LYS A 69 22.72 27.56 -12.32
N ASP A 70 21.59 28.17 -11.98
CA ASP A 70 20.81 27.83 -10.78
C ASP A 70 20.20 26.44 -10.91
N TYR A 71 19.70 26.11 -12.12
CA TYR A 71 19.22 24.76 -12.44
C TYR A 71 20.30 23.70 -12.29
N ARG A 72 21.53 23.94 -12.77
CA ARG A 72 22.64 22.97 -12.67
C ARG A 72 22.96 22.64 -11.21
N GLN A 73 23.01 23.65 -10.34
CA GLN A 73 23.27 23.43 -8.92
C GLN A 73 22.11 22.69 -8.24
N LYS A 74 20.86 23.09 -8.52
CA LYS A 74 19.67 22.47 -7.94
C LYS A 74 19.50 21.02 -8.40
N SER A 75 19.70 20.75 -9.69
CA SER A 75 19.58 19.41 -10.26
C SER A 75 20.63 18.45 -9.72
N GLY A 76 21.87 18.92 -9.46
CA GLY A 76 22.87 18.12 -8.76
C GLY A 76 22.42 17.66 -7.37
N ARG A 77 21.85 18.56 -6.57
CA ARG A 77 21.31 18.20 -5.23
C ARG A 77 20.14 17.22 -5.32
N LEU A 78 19.20 17.45 -6.24
CA LEU A 78 18.04 16.57 -6.44
C LEU A 78 18.45 15.19 -6.95
N LYS A 79 19.42 15.09 -7.87
CA LYS A 79 19.96 13.81 -8.34
C LYS A 79 20.59 13.01 -7.22
N LYS A 80 21.31 13.67 -6.29
CA LYS A 80 21.86 13.00 -5.10
C LYS A 80 20.76 12.41 -4.20
N LEU A 81 19.67 13.16 -3.99
CA LEU A 81 18.52 12.67 -3.22
C LEU A 81 17.81 11.49 -3.92
N ILE A 82 17.64 11.57 -5.24
CA ILE A 82 17.07 10.47 -6.03
C ILE A 82 17.93 9.21 -5.91
N GLY A 83 19.26 9.33 -6.00
CA GLY A 83 20.15 8.19 -5.83
C GLY A 83 20.01 7.52 -4.46
N GLY A 84 19.93 8.31 -3.38
CA GLY A 84 19.67 7.75 -2.04
C GLY A 84 18.31 7.05 -1.94
N LEU A 85 17.26 7.60 -2.55
CA LEU A 85 15.96 6.93 -2.61
C LEU A 85 15.97 5.63 -3.43
N GLU A 86 16.78 5.56 -4.49
CA GLU A 86 16.96 4.34 -5.27
C GLU A 86 17.65 3.23 -4.47
N GLU A 87 18.67 3.59 -3.68
CA GLU A 87 19.32 2.66 -2.75
C GLU A 87 18.35 2.17 -1.67
N SER A 88 17.61 3.08 -1.02
CA SER A 88 16.61 2.71 -0.02
C SER A 88 15.49 1.84 -0.60
N LEU A 89 15.04 2.12 -1.83
CA LEU A 89 14.07 1.27 -2.52
C LEU A 89 14.62 -0.15 -2.75
N SER A 90 15.88 -0.27 -3.17
CA SER A 90 16.50 -1.59 -3.37
C SER A 90 16.66 -2.37 -2.06
N GLN A 91 16.93 -1.67 -0.95
CA GLN A 91 17.04 -2.29 0.38
C GLN A 91 15.68 -2.81 0.83
N VAL A 92 14.64 -1.97 0.81
CA VAL A 92 13.30 -2.36 1.21
C VAL A 92 12.73 -3.47 0.31
N GLU A 93 12.97 -3.43 -1.00
CA GLU A 93 12.54 -4.51 -1.90
C GLU A 93 13.24 -5.85 -1.59
N LYS A 94 14.49 -5.81 -1.12
CA LYS A 94 15.21 -7.00 -0.65
C LYS A 94 14.64 -7.52 0.67
N GLU A 95 14.38 -6.65 1.63
CA GLU A 95 13.80 -7.02 2.93
C GLU A 95 12.39 -7.62 2.77
N ILE A 96 11.55 -7.04 1.89
CA ILE A 96 10.24 -7.60 1.56
C ILE A 96 10.38 -9.04 1.05
N LYS A 97 11.34 -9.27 0.15
CA LYS A 97 11.60 -10.60 -0.41
C LYS A 97 12.07 -11.58 0.66
N GLU A 98 12.97 -11.17 1.54
CA GLU A 98 13.46 -11.99 2.64
C GLU A 98 12.34 -12.39 3.61
N VAL A 99 11.43 -11.46 3.95
CA VAL A 99 10.26 -11.76 4.80
C VAL A 99 9.34 -12.79 4.12
N ILE A 100 9.08 -12.66 2.82
CA ILE A 100 8.25 -13.61 2.07
C ILE A 100 8.91 -14.99 2.00
N GLU A 101 10.22 -15.07 1.73
CA GLU A 101 10.95 -16.33 1.63
C GLU A 101 11.12 -17.02 2.99
N SER A 102 11.08 -16.27 4.09
CA SER A 102 11.20 -16.82 5.45
C SER A 102 9.93 -17.53 5.96
N ASP A 103 8.78 -17.29 5.31
CA ASP A 103 7.48 -17.85 5.70
C ASP A 103 6.92 -18.69 4.55
N GLU A 104 6.83 -20.01 4.77
CA GLU A 104 6.39 -20.96 3.74
C GLU A 104 4.98 -20.64 3.20
N THR A 105 4.09 -20.13 4.06
CA THR A 105 2.73 -19.77 3.64
C THR A 105 2.75 -18.54 2.75
N LEU A 106 3.49 -17.49 3.14
CA LEU A 106 3.62 -16.27 2.34
C LEU A 106 4.34 -16.55 1.02
N TYR A 107 5.38 -17.38 1.05
CA TYR A 107 6.11 -17.79 -0.14
C TYR A 107 5.19 -18.47 -1.16
N GLU A 108 4.42 -19.47 -0.73
CA GLU A 108 3.55 -20.22 -1.64
C GLU A 108 2.39 -19.35 -2.14
N GLN A 109 1.81 -18.50 -1.28
CA GLN A 109 0.81 -17.50 -1.70
C GLN A 109 1.38 -16.54 -2.76
N HIS A 110 2.58 -16.01 -2.53
CA HIS A 110 3.25 -15.10 -3.44
C HIS A 110 3.55 -15.77 -4.78
N ARG A 111 4.10 -16.97 -4.74
CA ARG A 111 4.40 -17.79 -5.92
C ARG A 111 3.14 -18.05 -6.75
N GLN A 112 2.04 -18.45 -6.13
CA GLN A 112 0.76 -18.68 -6.81
C GLN A 112 0.25 -17.41 -7.49
N LEU A 113 0.31 -16.27 -6.80
CA LEU A 113 -0.12 -14.98 -7.38
C LEU A 113 0.70 -14.61 -8.61
N CYS A 114 2.03 -14.76 -8.57
CA CYS A 114 2.91 -14.44 -9.70
C CYS A 114 2.74 -15.34 -10.92
N THR A 115 2.00 -16.46 -10.83
CA THR A 115 1.66 -17.28 -12.01
C THR A 115 0.55 -16.68 -12.87
N ALA A 116 -0.25 -15.78 -12.30
CA ALA A 116 -1.35 -15.16 -13.02
C ALA A 116 -0.82 -14.04 -13.94
N GLU A 117 -1.30 -14.05 -15.19
CA GLU A 117 -0.94 -13.02 -16.17
C GLU A 117 -1.35 -11.63 -15.67
N GLY A 118 -0.41 -10.68 -15.74
CA GLY A 118 -0.61 -9.31 -15.26
C GLY A 118 -0.35 -9.09 -13.77
N ILE A 119 -0.07 -10.14 -12.99
CA ILE A 119 0.32 -10.02 -11.58
C ILE A 119 1.84 -10.11 -11.45
N GLY A 120 2.48 -8.95 -11.26
CA GLY A 120 3.88 -8.87 -10.90
C GLY A 120 4.12 -8.95 -9.39
N ASP A 121 5.37 -9.15 -9.01
CA ASP A 121 5.88 -9.24 -7.63
C ASP A 121 5.26 -8.16 -6.70
N LYS A 122 5.40 -6.88 -7.06
CA LYS A 122 4.86 -5.76 -6.26
C LYS A 122 3.35 -5.84 -6.04
N THR A 123 2.61 -6.28 -7.07
CA THR A 123 1.16 -6.45 -6.99
C THR A 123 0.81 -7.63 -6.09
N ALA A 124 1.53 -8.74 -6.21
CA ALA A 124 1.34 -9.93 -5.37
C ALA A 124 1.57 -9.60 -3.89
N VAL A 125 2.67 -8.93 -3.54
CA VAL A 125 2.93 -8.48 -2.16
C VAL A 125 1.82 -7.58 -1.64
N LYS A 126 1.37 -6.60 -2.46
CA LYS A 126 0.28 -5.69 -2.06
C LYS A 126 -1.02 -6.44 -1.81
N MET A 127 -1.35 -7.45 -2.63
CA MET A 127 -2.53 -8.28 -2.43
C MET A 127 -2.46 -9.07 -1.12
N ILE A 128 -1.31 -9.69 -0.83
CA ILE A 128 -1.09 -10.41 0.43
C ILE A 128 -1.27 -9.47 1.62
N VAL A 129 -0.66 -8.29 1.60
CA VAL A 129 -0.75 -7.30 2.69
C VAL A 129 -2.18 -6.80 2.89
N VAL A 130 -2.87 -6.40 1.82
CA VAL A 130 -4.24 -5.84 1.91
C VAL A 130 -5.26 -6.89 2.35
N THR A 131 -5.03 -8.15 2.03
CA THR A 131 -5.90 -9.27 2.42
C THR A 131 -5.49 -9.94 3.73
N LYS A 132 -4.40 -9.48 4.36
CA LYS A 132 -3.73 -10.15 5.48
C LYS A 132 -3.50 -11.64 5.22
N GLY A 133 -2.86 -11.97 4.11
CA GLY A 133 -2.64 -13.36 3.69
C GLY A 133 -3.95 -14.09 3.39
N PHE A 134 -4.89 -13.41 2.73
CA PHE A 134 -6.22 -13.94 2.35
C PHE A 134 -7.14 -14.32 3.51
N THR A 135 -6.91 -13.75 4.69
CA THR A 135 -7.77 -13.99 5.88
C THR A 135 -8.89 -12.96 6.04
N ASP A 136 -8.71 -11.73 5.54
CA ASP A 136 -9.68 -10.64 5.73
C ASP A 136 -10.93 -10.74 4.81
N PHE A 137 -10.85 -11.51 3.72
CA PHE A 137 -11.91 -11.64 2.73
C PHE A 137 -12.45 -13.06 2.66
N THR A 138 -13.77 -13.22 2.77
CA THR A 138 -14.42 -14.54 2.70
C THR A 138 -14.65 -15.04 1.28
N ASP A 139 -14.63 -14.14 0.30
CA ASP A 139 -14.86 -14.46 -1.11
C ASP A 139 -14.18 -13.44 -2.02
N ALA A 140 -13.87 -13.89 -3.25
CA ALA A 140 -13.17 -13.07 -4.24
C ALA A 140 -13.95 -11.81 -4.65
N ARG A 141 -15.30 -11.86 -4.65
CA ARG A 141 -16.11 -10.71 -5.06
C ARG A 141 -15.98 -9.55 -4.08
N LYS A 142 -15.94 -9.83 -2.78
CA LYS A 142 -15.70 -8.79 -1.76
C LYS A 142 -14.33 -8.13 -1.93
N PHE A 143 -13.30 -8.93 -2.22
CA PHE A 143 -11.98 -8.39 -2.50
C PHE A 143 -11.96 -7.55 -3.78
N CYS A 144 -12.58 -8.03 -4.88
CA CYS A 144 -12.72 -7.26 -6.11
C CYS A 144 -13.50 -5.95 -5.90
N CYS A 145 -14.55 -5.93 -5.07
CA CYS A 145 -15.26 -4.71 -4.69
C CYS A 145 -14.36 -3.75 -3.91
N HIS A 146 -13.57 -4.25 -2.96
CA HIS A 146 -12.62 -3.46 -2.20
C HIS A 146 -11.54 -2.84 -3.10
N ALA A 147 -11.03 -3.62 -4.05
CA ALA A 147 -10.06 -3.16 -5.04
C ALA A 147 -10.69 -2.26 -6.14
N GLY A 148 -12.01 -2.09 -6.16
CA GLY A 148 -12.72 -1.33 -7.20
C GLY A 148 -12.72 -2.00 -8.58
N ALA A 149 -12.38 -3.29 -8.65
CA ALA A 149 -12.30 -4.09 -9.87
C ALA A 149 -13.59 -4.88 -10.17
N ALA A 150 -14.55 -4.92 -9.25
CA ALA A 150 -15.81 -5.60 -9.47
C ALA A 150 -16.68 -4.83 -10.49
N PRO A 151 -17.17 -5.49 -11.56
CA PRO A 151 -18.15 -4.88 -12.45
C PRO A 151 -19.42 -4.54 -11.67
N LYS A 152 -20.02 -3.40 -12.03
CA LYS A 152 -21.32 -2.97 -11.48
C LYS A 152 -22.45 -3.85 -11.99
#